data_AF-A0A0B2RIY0-F1
#
_entry.id   AF-A0A0B2RIY0-F1
#
_cell.length_a   1.000
_cell.length_b   1.000
_cell.length_c   1.000
_cell.angle_alpha   90.00
_cell.angle_beta   90.00
_cell.angle_gamma   90.00
#
_symmetry.space_group_name_H-M   'P 1'
#
loop_
_entity.id
_entity.type
_entity.pdbx_description
1 polymer ?
#
loop_
_entity_poly.entity_id
_entity_poly.type
_entity_poly.pdbx_seq_one_letter_code
_entity_poly.pdbx_strand_id
1 'polypeptide(L)'
;MFCVHVHTVTGQWYVTMLNFDHKHEMLDAKRCALLPARRKMTTTDIIKIQNFQKVGIRPSHMYGAFANTSGYENVRVFRKEIYNQVERQR
;
A
#
# COMPACT_ATOMS: atom_id res chain seq x y z
N MET A 1 -12.82 16.77 5.11
CA MET A 1 -12.76 16.38 6.54
C MET A 1 -14.03 15.62 6.88
N PHE A 2 -13.92 14.51 7.61
CA PHE A 2 -15.07 13.68 7.98
C PHE A 2 -15.32 13.78 9.48
N CYS A 3 -16.58 13.90 9.88
CA CYS A 3 -17.00 13.72 11.26
C CYS A 3 -17.61 12.33 11.37
N VAL A 4 -17.13 11.55 12.33
CA VAL A 4 -17.65 10.21 12.60
C VAL A 4 -18.29 10.24 13.98
N HIS A 5 -19.57 9.88 14.06
CA HIS A 5 -20.24 9.70 15.34
C HIS A 5 -20.88 8.31 15.40
N VAL A 6 -20.79 7.70 16.58
CA VAL A 6 -21.41 6.40 16.85
C VAL A 6 -22.67 6.64 17.66
N HIS A 7 -23.81 6.23 17.13
CA HIS A 7 -25.06 6.24 17.86
C HIS A 7 -25.06 5.08 18.85
N THR A 8 -24.80 5.38 20.13
CA THR A 8 -24.49 4.40 21.17
C THR A 8 -25.63 3.42 21.46
N VAL A 9 -26.87 3.80 21.18
CA VAL A 9 -28.06 2.97 21.42
C VAL A 9 -28.28 1.94 20.31
N THR A 10 -28.02 2.30 19.05
CA THR A 10 -28.22 1.39 17.90
C THR A 10 -26.92 0.78 17.39
N GLY A 11 -25.78 1.24 17.91
CA GLY A 11 -24.44 0.85 17.44
C GLY A 11 -24.09 1.37 16.04
N GLN A 12 -24.92 2.24 15.46
CA GLN A 12 -24.75 2.70 14.09
C GLN A 12 -23.66 3.76 13.99
N TRP A 13 -22.85 3.64 12.94
CA TRP A 13 -21.83 4.62 12.59
C TRP A 13 -22.40 5.59 11.56
N TYR A 14 -22.38 6.86 11.89
CA TYR A 14 -22.78 7.93 11.00
C TYR A 14 -21.52 8.71 10.60
N VAL A 15 -21.30 8.80 9.29
CA VAL A 15 -20.17 9.52 8.72
C VAL A 15 -20.71 10.73 7.97
N THR A 16 -20.43 11.92 8.50
CA THR A 16 -20.82 13.18 7.87
C THR A 16 -19.62 13.78 7.16
N MET A 17 -19.77 14.07 5.87
CA MET A 17 -18.75 14.75 5.08
C MET A 17 -18.90 16.26 5.27
N LEU A 18 -17.92 16.91 5.90
CA LEU A 18 -18.04 18.32 6.31
C LEU A 18 -17.71 19.31 5.17
N ASN A 19 -16.81 18.94 4.27
CA ASN A 19 -16.51 19.75 3.09
C ASN A 19 -15.81 18.88 2.02
N PHE A 20 -16.26 19.04 0.78
CA PHE A 20 -15.70 18.42 -0.43
C PHE A 20 -14.95 19.43 -1.31
N ASP A 21 -15.05 20.71 -1.00
CA ASP A 21 -14.45 21.76 -1.82
C ASP A 21 -12.96 21.85 -1.50
N HIS A 22 -12.16 21.36 -2.44
CA HIS A 22 -10.72 21.40 -2.36
C HIS A 22 -10.23 22.66 -3.10
N LYS A 23 -9.34 23.43 -2.47
CA LYS A 23 -8.71 24.59 -3.13
C LYS A 23 -7.69 24.22 -4.21
N HIS A 24 -7.61 22.94 -4.56
CA HIS A 24 -6.68 22.39 -5.53
C HIS A 24 -7.33 21.20 -6.22
N GLU A 25 -6.86 20.87 -7.42
CA GLU A 25 -7.29 19.67 -8.13
C GLU A 25 -6.87 18.41 -7.36
N MET A 26 -7.69 17.36 -7.46
CA MET A 26 -7.31 16.05 -6.93
C MET A 26 -6.18 15.47 -7.77
N LEU A 27 -5.26 14.78 -7.08
CA LEU A 27 -4.10 14.20 -7.72
C LEU A 27 -4.52 13.05 -8.65
N ASP A 28 -3.93 12.97 -9.85
CA ASP A 28 -4.20 11.86 -10.76
C ASP A 28 -3.80 10.50 -10.16
N ALA A 29 -4.42 9.43 -10.64
CA ALA A 29 -4.23 8.09 -10.09
C ALA A 29 -2.76 7.59 -10.20
N LYS A 30 -2.04 8.00 -11.25
CA LYS A 30 -0.63 7.61 -11.48
C LYS A 30 0.29 8.25 -10.45
N ARG A 31 0.06 9.53 -10.13
CA ARG A 31 0.76 10.27 -9.09
C ARG A 31 0.33 9.84 -7.69
N CYS A 32 -0.91 9.38 -7.51
CA CYS A 32 -1.35 8.80 -6.24
C CYS A 32 -0.52 7.57 -5.85
N ALA A 33 -0.11 6.73 -6.80
CA ALA A 33 0.78 5.59 -6.54
C ALA A 33 2.16 6.02 -6.01
N LEU A 34 2.57 7.25 -6.29
CA LEU A 34 3.79 7.87 -5.79
C LEU A 34 3.61 8.54 -4.42
N LEU A 35 2.48 8.40 -3.74
CA LEU A 35 2.33 8.96 -2.39
C LEU A 35 3.04 8.08 -1.35
N PRO A 36 3.77 8.66 -0.38
CA PRO A 36 4.37 7.93 0.76
C PRO A 36 3.39 6.99 1.46
N ALA A 37 2.15 7.41 1.65
CA ALA A 37 1.10 6.61 2.29
C ALA A 37 0.74 5.32 1.52
N ARG A 38 0.93 5.28 0.19
CA ARG A 38 0.73 4.08 -0.64
C ARG A 38 1.97 3.19 -0.74
N ARG A 39 3.12 3.64 -0.22
CA ARG A 39 4.44 2.98 -0.35
C ARG A 39 4.83 2.10 0.84
N LYS A 40 3.89 1.82 1.75
CA LYS A 40 4.16 0.95 2.91
C LYS A 40 3.99 -0.51 2.52
N MET A 41 5.01 -1.33 2.81
CA MET A 41 4.95 -2.78 2.66
C MET A 41 3.86 -3.34 3.59
N THR A 42 2.90 -4.07 3.04
CA THR A 42 1.85 -4.73 3.84
C THR A 42 2.36 -6.04 4.45
N THR A 43 1.66 -6.57 5.45
CA THR A 43 1.97 -7.90 6.01
C THR A 43 1.96 -8.99 4.93
N THR A 44 1.04 -8.90 3.97
CA THR A 44 0.94 -9.81 2.84
C THR A 44 2.17 -9.72 1.94
N ASP A 45 2.65 -8.51 1.67
CA ASP A 45 3.88 -8.30 0.87
C ASP A 45 5.10 -8.92 1.57
N ILE A 46 5.22 -8.76 2.90
CA ILE A 46 6.29 -9.36 3.71
C ILE A 46 6.27 -10.88 3.60
N ILE A 47 5.10 -11.50 3.79
CA ILE A 47 4.93 -12.97 3.69
C ILE A 47 5.32 -13.45 2.30
N LYS A 48 4.93 -12.70 1.25
CA LYS A 48 5.27 -13.06 -0.14
C LYS A 48 6.78 -12.99 -0.38
N ILE A 49 7.46 -11.96 0.13
CA ILE A 49 8.94 -11.84 0.07
C ILE A 49 9.61 -13.00 0.82
N GLN A 50 9.13 -13.35 2.02
CA GLN A 50 9.64 -14.49 2.79
C GLN A 50 9.51 -15.80 2.02
N ASN A 51 8.35 -16.04 1.41
CA ASN A 51 8.12 -17.24 0.61
C ASN A 51 9.07 -17.30 -0.59
N PHE A 52 9.29 -16.18 -1.28
CA PHE A 52 10.26 -16.11 -2.36
C PHE A 52 11.69 -16.37 -1.89
N GLN A 53 12.08 -15.83 -0.73
CA GLN A 53 13.39 -16.08 -0.15
C GLN A 53 13.59 -17.56 0.22
N LYS A 54 12.57 -18.22 0.79
CA LYS A 54 12.60 -19.65 1.13
C LYS A 54 12.86 -20.54 -0.08
N VAL A 55 12.34 -20.17 -1.26
CA VAL A 55 12.56 -20.91 -2.51
C VAL A 55 13.74 -20.39 -3.34
N GLY A 56 14.57 -19.50 -2.78
CA GLY A 56 15.80 -19.02 -3.40
C GLY A 56 15.61 -18.01 -4.54
N ILE A 57 14.43 -17.39 -4.67
CA ILE A 57 14.19 -16.36 -5.69
C ILE A 57 14.98 -15.09 -5.31
N ARG A 58 15.72 -14.54 -6.29
CA ARG A 58 16.50 -13.32 -6.10
C ARG A 58 15.60 -12.08 -5.96
N PRO A 59 15.95 -11.07 -5.15
CA PRO A 59 15.16 -9.85 -4.97
C PRO A 59 14.76 -9.14 -6.28
N SER A 60 15.63 -9.15 -7.30
CA SER A 60 15.33 -8.59 -8.63
C SER A 60 14.12 -9.28 -9.29
N HIS A 61 14.04 -10.60 -9.19
CA HIS A 61 12.92 -11.40 -9.72
C HIS A 61 11.66 -11.28 -8.85
N MET A 62 11.80 -11.10 -7.54
CA MET A 62 10.66 -10.81 -6.65
C MET A 62 9.93 -9.55 -7.09
N TYR A 63 10.67 -8.47 -7.40
CA TYR A 63 10.07 -7.23 -7.90
C TYR A 63 9.29 -7.44 -9.21
N GLY A 64 9.85 -8.23 -10.14
CA GLY A 64 9.14 -8.62 -11.37
C GLY A 64 7.83 -9.36 -11.08
N ALA A 65 7.82 -10.27 -10.09
CA ALA A 65 6.61 -10.97 -9.69
C ALA A 65 5.54 -10.03 -9.10
N PHE A 66 5.93 -9.01 -8.33
CA PHE A 66 5.02 -7.97 -7.86
C PHE A 66 4.44 -7.15 -9.01
N ALA A 67 5.28 -6.73 -9.96
CA ALA A 67 4.86 -6.01 -11.16
C ALA A 67 3.90 -6.82 -12.04
N ASN A 68 4.14 -8.12 -12.19
CA ASN A 68 3.26 -8.99 -12.97
C ASN A 68 1.91 -9.21 -12.29
N THR A 69 1.85 -9.21 -10.95
CA THR A 69 0.59 -9.42 -10.22
C THR A 69 -0.28 -8.15 -10.19
N SER A 70 0.34 -6.96 -10.11
CA SER A 70 -0.37 -5.70 -9.87
C SER A 70 -0.37 -4.74 -11.06
N GLY A 71 0.48 -4.97 -12.07
CA GLY A 71 0.86 -3.98 -13.07
C GLY A 71 1.98 -3.08 -12.55
N TYR A 72 2.96 -2.76 -13.41
CA TYR A 72 4.19 -2.05 -13.02
C TYR A 72 3.91 -0.73 -12.27
N GLU A 73 2.94 0.04 -12.74
CA GLU A 73 2.54 1.33 -12.18
C GLU A 73 1.73 1.24 -10.87
N ASN A 74 1.30 0.04 -10.48
CA ASN A 74 0.56 -0.22 -9.24
C ASN A 74 1.40 -0.97 -8.19
N VAL A 75 2.68 -1.23 -8.47
CA VAL A 75 3.57 -1.87 -7.50
C VAL A 75 3.80 -0.92 -6.32
N ARG A 76 3.25 -1.30 -5.16
CA ARG A 76 3.37 -0.52 -3.92
C ARG A 76 4.74 -0.63 -3.26
N VAL A 77 5.47 -1.72 -3.54
CA VAL A 77 6.75 -2.04 -2.91
C VAL A 77 7.91 -1.69 -3.83
N PHE A 78 8.79 -0.79 -3.42
CA PHE A 78 9.99 -0.48 -4.21
C PHE A 78 11.02 -1.61 -4.17
N ARG A 79 11.85 -1.70 -5.22
CA ARG A 79 13.01 -2.59 -5.26
C ARG A 79 13.84 -2.49 -3.99
N LYS A 80 14.18 -1.25 -3.56
CA LYS A 80 14.94 -0.99 -2.34
C LYS A 80 14.32 -1.63 -1.10
N GLU A 81 13.01 -1.54 -0.93
CA GLU A 81 12.29 -2.11 0.21
C GLU A 81 12.37 -3.64 0.23
N ILE A 82 12.33 -4.29 -0.94
CA ILE A 82 12.54 -5.75 -1.04
C ILE A 82 13.95 -6.12 -0.57
N TYR A 83 14.99 -5.40 -1.02
CA TYR A 83 16.36 -5.63 -0.55
C TYR A 83 16.49 -5.41 0.95
N ASN A 84 15.97 -4.30 1.48
CA ASN A 84 15.98 -4.02 2.91
C ASN A 84 15.28 -5.13 3.72
N GLN A 85 14.14 -5.63 3.23
CA GLN A 85 13.39 -6.67 3.92
C GLN A 85 14.10 -8.01 3.90
N VAL A 86 14.72 -8.38 2.78
CA VAL A 86 15.52 -9.61 2.66
C VAL A 86 16.74 -9.55 3.57
N GLU A 87 17.42 -8.40 3.66
CA GLU A 87 18.57 -8.21 4.54
C GLU A 87 18.17 -8.26 6.02
N ARG A 88 17.03 -7.67 6.40
CA ARG A 88 16.48 -7.77 7.77
C ARG A 88 16.10 -9.19 8.19
N GLN A 89 15.93 -10.09 7.23
CA GLN A 89 15.54 -11.49 7.44
C GLN A 89 16.73 -12.44 7.41
N ARG A 90 17.93 -11.94 7.11
CA ARG A 90 19.19 -12.65 7.31
C ARG A 90 19.65 -12.51 8.75
#